data_AF-A0A0M0F2T4-F1
#
_entry.id   AF-A0A0M0F2T4-F1
#
_cell.length_a   1.000
_cell.length_b   1.000
_cell.length_c   1.000
_cell.angle_alpha   90.00
_cell.angle_beta   90.00
_cell.angle_gamma   90.00
#
_symmetry.space_group_name_H-M   'P 1'
#
loop_
_entity.id
_entity.type
_entity.pdbx_description
1 polymer ?
#
loop_
_entity_poly.entity_id
_entity_poly.type
_entity_poly.pdbx_seq_one_letter_code
_entity_poly.pdbx_strand_id
1 'polypeptide(L)'
;MSSAARVSLGYLSEVERGQKEASSELLGSICEALDIPMSLVLREVSDRVAVAEGLLIPDTIPADFATAVLGRQNPEGTARREDLQPVG
;
A
#
# COMPACT_ATOMS: atom_id res chain seq x y z
N MET A 1 -26.10 -23.48 -9.54
CA MET A 1 -25.50 -24.61 -8.80
C MET A 1 -24.10 -24.21 -8.35
N SER A 2 -23.84 -24.25 -7.03
CA SER A 2 -22.49 -24.37 -6.42
C SER A 2 -21.55 -23.13 -6.32
N SER A 3 -22.06 -21.94 -6.00
CA SER A 3 -21.19 -20.87 -5.42
C SER A 3 -21.40 -20.76 -3.91
N ALA A 4 -22.65 -20.69 -3.44
CA ALA A 4 -23.00 -20.62 -2.02
C ALA A 4 -22.69 -21.91 -1.21
N ALA A 5 -22.47 -23.04 -1.88
CA ALA A 5 -22.25 -24.35 -1.24
C ALA A 5 -20.77 -24.75 -1.11
N ARG A 6 -19.83 -23.95 -1.64
CA ARG A 6 -18.38 -24.23 -1.48
C ARG A 6 -17.80 -23.72 -0.17
N VAL A 7 -18.57 -22.94 0.60
CA VAL A 7 -18.18 -22.50 1.93
C VAL A 7 -18.98 -23.34 2.92
N SER A 8 -18.38 -24.45 3.36
CA SER A 8 -19.03 -25.39 4.27
C SER A 8 -19.16 -24.81 5.68
N LEU A 9 -20.19 -25.22 6.43
CA LEU A 9 -20.38 -24.88 7.85
C LEU A 9 -19.14 -25.19 8.73
N GLY A 10 -18.32 -26.17 8.31
CA GLY A 10 -17.03 -26.47 8.95
C GLY A 10 -15.98 -25.36 8.77
N TYR A 11 -15.91 -24.73 7.59
CA TYR A 11 -15.01 -23.60 7.33
C TYR A 11 -15.44 -22.35 8.12
N LEU A 12 -16.76 -22.13 8.25
CA LEU A 12 -17.31 -21.08 9.11
C LEU A 12 -17.00 -21.34 10.60
N SER A 13 -17.04 -22.60 11.04
CA SER A 13 -16.72 -23.00 12.42
C SER A 13 -15.22 -22.88 12.78
N GLU A 14 -14.30 -23.06 11.82
CA GLU A 14 -12.86 -22.84 12.02
C GLU A 14 -12.51 -21.35 12.15
N VAL A 15 -13.26 -20.47 11.45
CA VAL A 15 -13.14 -19.00 11.53
C VAL A 15 -13.67 -18.47 12.88
N GLU A 16 -14.83 -18.92 13.34
CA GLU A 16 -15.44 -18.49 14.62
C GLU A 16 -14.62 -18.89 15.85
N ARG A 17 -13.73 -19.89 15.70
CA ARG A 17 -12.85 -20.41 16.76
C ARG A 17 -11.42 -19.87 16.69
N GLY A 18 -11.13 -18.96 15.74
CA GLY A 18 -9.82 -18.30 15.62
C GLY A 18 -8.68 -19.20 15.13
N GLN A 19 -8.99 -20.31 14.45
CA GLN A 19 -7.98 -21.29 14.00
C GLN A 19 -7.53 -21.13 12.53
N LYS A 20 -8.22 -20.34 11.69
CA LYS A 20 -7.80 -20.07 10.28
C LYS A 20 -8.11 -18.66 9.75
N GLU A 21 -7.20 -18.14 8.94
CA GLU A 21 -7.32 -16.90 8.14
C GLU A 21 -7.98 -17.17 6.77
N ALA A 22 -9.29 -17.41 6.76
CA ALA A 22 -10.08 -17.61 5.54
C ALA A 22 -10.23 -16.38 4.63
N SER A 23 -9.80 -15.20 5.11
CA SER A 23 -10.10 -13.91 4.49
C SER A 23 -9.13 -13.55 3.37
N SER A 24 -7.83 -13.83 3.53
CA SER A 24 -6.80 -13.35 2.61
C SER A 24 -6.78 -14.10 1.28
N GLU A 25 -6.94 -15.43 1.28
CA GLU A 25 -7.03 -16.24 0.04
C GLU A 25 -8.33 -15.95 -0.72
N LEU A 26 -9.45 -15.82 -0.01
CA LEU A 26 -10.74 -15.47 -0.61
C LEU A 26 -10.70 -14.07 -1.22
N LEU A 27 -10.18 -13.08 -0.48
CA LEU A 27 -9.99 -11.71 -0.97
C LEU A 27 -9.06 -11.69 -2.18
N GLY A 28 -8.00 -12.52 -2.17
CA GLY A 28 -7.11 -12.75 -3.30
C GLY A 28 -7.86 -13.21 -4.54
N SER A 29 -8.66 -14.27 -4.41
CA SER A 29 -9.45 -14.81 -5.52
C SER A 29 -10.49 -13.82 -6.08
N ILE A 30 -11.05 -12.96 -5.23
CA ILE A 30 -11.96 -11.89 -5.67
C ILE A 30 -11.20 -10.81 -6.44
N CYS A 31 -10.03 -10.38 -5.94
CA CYS A 31 -9.18 -9.40 -6.61
C CYS A 31 -8.72 -9.90 -7.99
N GLU A 32 -8.30 -11.16 -8.08
CA GLU A 32 -7.94 -11.81 -9.35
C GLU A 32 -9.13 -11.89 -10.31
N ALA A 33 -10.32 -12.28 -9.82
CA ALA A 33 -11.52 -12.37 -10.65
C ALA A 33 -12.00 -11.02 -11.21
N LEU A 34 -11.68 -9.92 -10.52
CA LEU A 34 -12.03 -8.57 -10.92
C LEU A 34 -10.91 -7.83 -11.66
N ASP A 35 -9.73 -8.45 -11.79
CA ASP A 35 -8.50 -7.85 -12.33
C ASP A 35 -8.09 -6.54 -11.61
N ILE A 36 -8.22 -6.54 -10.28
CA ILE A 36 -7.89 -5.39 -9.42
C ILE A 36 -6.72 -5.78 -8.50
N PRO A 37 -5.65 -4.97 -8.43
CA PRO A 37 -4.59 -5.18 -7.45
C PRO A 37 -5.10 -5.14 -6.00
N MET A 38 -4.75 -6.15 -5.21
CA MET A 38 -5.06 -6.24 -3.77
C MET A 38 -4.69 -4.96 -3.00
N SER A 39 -3.57 -4.32 -3.37
CA SER A 39 -3.10 -3.08 -2.74
C SER A 39 -4.10 -1.93 -2.86
N LEU A 40 -4.84 -1.84 -3.97
CA LEU A 40 -5.86 -0.80 -4.17
C LEU A 40 -7.08 -1.05 -3.29
N VAL A 41 -7.52 -2.30 -3.19
CA VAL A 41 -8.64 -2.70 -2.33
C VAL A 41 -8.30 -2.41 -0.86
N LEU A 42 -7.13 -2.83 -0.40
CA LEU A 42 -6.69 -2.59 0.97
C LEU A 42 -6.50 -1.09 1.27
N ARG A 43 -6.00 -0.30 0.30
CA ARG A 43 -5.92 1.17 0.45
C ARG A 43 -7.29 1.78 0.67
N GLU A 44 -8.26 1.48 -0.19
CA GLU A 44 -9.62 2.02 -0.10
C GLU A 44 -10.31 1.63 1.21
N VAL A 45 -10.14 0.37 1.65
CA VAL A 45 -10.67 -0.08 2.94
C VAL A 45 -10.00 0.67 4.09
N SER A 46 -8.68 0.86 4.03
CA SER A 46 -7.92 1.59 5.07
C SER A 46 -8.35 3.05 5.15
N ASP A 47 -8.56 3.71 4.01
CA ASP A 47 -9.01 5.11 3.95
C ASP A 47 -10.41 5.26 4.60
N ARG A 48 -11.33 4.33 4.33
CA ARG A 48 -12.67 4.32 4.96
C ARG A 48 -12.61 4.06 6.47
N VAL A 49 -11.76 3.14 6.90
CA VAL A 49 -11.57 2.83 8.33
C VAL A 49 -10.98 4.05 9.04
N ALA A 50 -9.95 4.69 8.48
CA ALA A 50 -9.36 5.89 9.04
C ALA A 50 -10.39 7.01 9.24
N VAL A 51 -11.25 7.25 8.24
CA VAL A 51 -12.35 8.22 8.36
C VAL A 51 -13.31 7.86 9.49
N ALA A 52 -13.68 6.57 9.61
CA ALA A 52 -14.56 6.10 10.68
C ALA A 52 -13.92 6.22 12.07
N GLU A 53 -12.61 6.07 12.17
CA GLU A 53 -11.81 6.24 13.39
C GLU A 53 -11.49 7.71 13.70
N GLY A 54 -11.86 8.64 12.80
CA GLY A 54 -11.52 10.06 12.93
C GLY A 54 -10.03 10.35 12.72
N LEU A 55 -9.30 9.43 12.11
CA LEU A 55 -7.90 9.58 11.76
C LEU A 55 -7.76 10.28 10.41
N LEU A 56 -7.04 11.40 10.40
CA LEU A 56 -6.55 12.04 9.19
C LEU A 56 -5.14 11.52 8.92
N ILE A 57 -5.01 10.64 7.92
CA ILE A 57 -3.71 10.20 7.41
C ILE A 57 -3.36 11.12 6.23
N PRO A 58 -2.35 12.00 6.36
CA PRO A 58 -1.96 12.87 5.25
C PRO A 58 -1.30 12.05 4.13
N ASP A 59 -1.65 12.31 2.88
CA ASP A 59 -0.97 11.73 1.70
C ASP A 59 0.45 12.32 1.46
N THR A 60 0.95 13.12 2.41
CA THR A 60 2.27 13.76 2.35
C THR A 60 3.22 13.14 3.34
N ILE A 61 4.44 12.85 2.89
CA ILE A 61 5.54 12.50 3.77
C ILE A 61 6.08 13.74 4.50
N PRO A 62 6.63 13.61 5.72
CA PRO A 62 7.31 14.71 6.40
C PRO A 62 8.44 15.31 5.55
N ALA A 63 8.60 16.63 5.62
CA ALA A 63 9.59 17.35 4.81
C ALA A 63 11.03 16.85 5.03
N ASP A 64 11.36 16.45 6.25
CA ASP A 64 12.67 15.90 6.60
C ASP A 64 12.93 14.57 5.90
N PHE A 65 11.90 13.72 5.77
CA PHE A 65 12.00 12.46 5.04
C PHE A 65 12.16 12.69 3.54
N ALA A 66 11.40 13.62 2.96
CA ALA A 66 11.55 14.01 1.56
C ALA A 66 12.96 14.51 1.26
N THR A 67 13.50 15.38 2.12
CA THR A 67 14.85 15.94 1.99
C THR A 67 15.92 14.87 2.12
N ALA A 68 15.77 13.91 3.04
CA ALA A 68 16.72 12.82 3.20
C ALA A 68 16.75 11.84 2.01
N VAL A 69 15.58 11.55 1.41
CA VAL A 69 15.48 10.66 0.24
C VAL A 69 16.00 11.34 -1.02
N LEU A 70 15.58 12.59 -1.28
CA LEU A 70 16.01 13.35 -2.46
C LEU A 70 17.47 13.81 -2.36
N GLY A 71 17.96 14.11 -1.15
CA GLY A 71 19.35 14.47 -0.89
C GLY A 71 20.34 13.31 -1.14
N ARG A 72 19.90 12.06 -0.95
CA ARG A 72 20.70 10.88 -1.32
C ARG A 72 20.81 10.66 -2.83
N GLN A 73 19.90 11.23 -3.63
CA GLN A 73 19.91 11.10 -5.09
C GLN A 73 20.82 12.12 -5.78
N ASN A 74 21.46 13.04 -5.05
CA ASN A 74 22.35 14.05 -5.62
C ASN A 74 23.77 14.04 -5.01
N PRO A 75 24.61 13.02 -5.32
CA PRO A 75 26.03 13.10 -4.98
C PRO A 75 26.88 13.85 -6.04
N GLU A 76 26.36 14.21 -7.22
CA GLU A 76 27.19 14.69 -8.35
C GLU A 76 26.74 16.00 -9.04
N GLY A 77 25.88 16.81 -8.42
CA GLY A 77 25.41 18.08 -9.01
C GLY A 77 26.23 19.35 -8.68
N THR A 78 27.13 19.29 -7.70
CA THR A 78 27.74 20.51 -7.11
C THR A 78 29.16 20.80 -7.56
N ALA A 79 29.78 19.95 -8.39
CA ALA A 79 31.07 20.22 -9.00
C ALA A 79 30.87 20.57 -10.48
N ARG A 80 31.49 21.66 -10.96
CA ARG A 80 31.57 22.14 -12.37
C ARG A 80 30.64 23.29 -12.80
N ARG A 81 30.47 24.31 -11.96
CA ARG A 81 30.13 25.66 -12.49
C ARG A 81 31.12 26.77 -12.13
N GLU A 82 32.17 26.47 -11.37
CA GLU A 82 33.10 27.49 -10.84
C GLU A 82 34.43 27.61 -11.62
N ASP A 83 34.71 26.73 -12.60
CA ASP A 83 36.02 26.68 -13.29
C ASP A 83 36.07 27.27 -14.71
N LEU A 84 35.02 27.90 -15.24
CA LEU A 84 35.16 28.66 -16.49
C LEU A 84 35.76 30.04 -16.19
N GLN A 85 37.09 30.09 -16.12
CA GLN A 85 37.83 31.34 -16.21
C GLN A 85 37.60 31.97 -17.61
N PRO A 86 37.39 33.30 -17.70
CA PRO A 86 37.25 33.97 -18.98
C PRO A 86 38.60 33.96 -19.71
N VAL A 87 38.60 33.50 -20.96
CA VAL A 87 39.77 33.61 -21.85
C VAL A 87 39.90 35.07 -22.27
N GLY A 88 40.95 35.72 -21.77
CA GLY A 88 41.45 37.02 -22.21
C GLY A 88 42.89 36.89 -22.66
#